data_AF-A0A2N1PV64-F1
#
_entry.id   AF-A0A2N1PV64-F1
#
_cell.length_a   1.000
_cell.length_b   1.000
_cell.length_c   1.000
_cell.angle_alpha   90.00
_cell.angle_beta   90.00
_cell.angle_gamma   90.00
#
_symmetry.space_group_name_H-M   'P 1'
#
loop_
_entity.id
_entity.type
_entity.pdbx_description
1 polymer ?
#
loop_
_entity_poly.entity_id
_entity_poly.type
_entity_poly.pdbx_seq_one_letter_code
_entity_poly.pdbx_strand_id
1 'polypeptide(L)'
;MSESSQDREVQSVSEATLEAVGASTSELTVSSTSGSFAGFIVPPFVWMILFYIAVIWISPWSQDHFGLTGAPVSGIALFTAAGFMSLTALWAIGRMAGTNVSGAVLVLVFAISALADIGINRSLANGAAGGMHHYGFINLSLMGMAYSGGTLVSRAVDKVTYILPLSVIAGIADIWSVFAGVTKEVAKSKVALNYALFSYPVPGFGIRPLVGATDFLFAALYLSLALKFDLPFRRNAILVGFSFLLSIAIAIGTGLGIPVLPVMALMVILGNWSSVKVTDPREKREALAGIVMVVTALAIITLVRR
;
A
#
# COMPACT_ATOMS: atom_id res chain seq x y z
N MET A 1 56.54 4.55 54.13
CA MET A 1 56.23 4.43 52.69
C MET A 1 55.37 3.18 52.53
N SER A 2 54.07 3.36 52.57
CA SER A 2 53.04 2.32 52.45
C SER A 2 51.90 2.99 51.68
N GLU A 3 52.17 3.36 50.43
CA GLU A 3 51.09 3.71 49.52
C GLU A 3 50.31 2.44 49.21
N SER A 4 49.03 2.56 49.48
CA SER A 4 48.13 1.48 49.81
C SER A 4 47.76 0.69 48.57
N SER A 5 47.64 -0.64 48.69
CA SER A 5 47.10 -1.49 47.63
C SER A 5 45.67 -1.11 47.22
N GLN A 6 45.01 -0.28 48.02
CA GLN A 6 43.64 0.16 47.83
C GLN A 6 43.51 1.15 46.66
N ASP A 7 44.53 1.98 46.42
CA ASP A 7 44.50 2.95 45.32
C ASP A 7 44.65 2.30 43.94
N ARG A 8 45.34 1.14 43.87
CA ARG A 8 45.48 0.38 42.62
C ARG A 8 44.19 -0.33 42.21
N GLU A 9 43.40 -0.79 43.17
CA GLU A 9 42.13 -1.48 42.91
C GLU A 9 41.05 -0.52 42.40
N VAL A 10 41.04 0.72 42.90
CA VAL A 10 40.11 1.76 42.42
C VAL A 10 40.45 2.21 40.99
N GLN A 11 41.74 2.30 40.64
CA GLN A 11 42.15 2.62 39.27
C GLN A 11 41.77 1.53 38.26
N SER A 12 41.94 0.25 38.60
CA SER A 12 41.62 -0.84 37.65
C SER A 12 40.13 -0.96 37.36
N VAL A 13 39.26 -0.65 38.33
CA VAL A 13 37.80 -0.66 38.12
C VAL A 13 37.35 0.51 37.24
N SER A 14 37.98 1.68 37.39
CA SER A 14 37.68 2.86 36.56
C SER A 14 38.04 2.64 35.09
N GLU A 15 39.18 2.01 34.80
CA GLU A 15 39.61 1.73 33.42
C GLU A 15 38.71 0.68 32.75
N ALA A 16 38.38 -0.41 33.46
CA ALA A 16 37.48 -1.44 32.93
C ALA A 16 36.06 -0.91 32.66
N THR A 17 35.58 0.02 33.48
CA THR A 17 34.25 0.64 33.29
C THR A 17 34.25 1.62 32.10
N LEU A 18 35.36 2.35 31.90
CA LEU A 18 35.52 3.26 30.76
C LEU A 18 35.66 2.50 29.43
N GLU A 19 36.34 1.35 29.40
CA GLU A 19 36.39 0.48 28.21
C GLU A 19 35.02 -0.14 27.90
N ALA A 20 34.26 -0.58 28.92
CA ALA A 20 32.92 -1.12 28.72
C ALA A 20 31.93 -0.08 28.18
N VAL A 21 32.02 1.18 28.66
CA VAL A 21 31.20 2.29 28.15
C VAL A 21 31.63 2.70 26.74
N GLY A 22 32.93 2.73 26.45
CA GLY A 22 33.48 3.03 25.13
C GLY A 22 33.10 1.98 24.07
N ALA A 23 33.18 0.70 24.41
CA ALA A 23 32.78 -0.40 23.54
C ALA A 23 31.27 -0.38 23.26
N SER A 24 30.43 -0.11 24.28
CA SER A 24 28.97 0.03 24.12
C SER A 24 28.57 1.20 23.22
N THR A 25 29.35 2.29 23.18
CA THR A 25 29.07 3.42 22.26
C THR A 25 29.52 3.16 20.82
N SER A 26 30.49 2.27 20.61
CA SER A 26 31.01 1.97 19.27
C SER A 26 30.09 1.05 18.44
N GLU A 27 29.32 0.16 19.09
CA GLU A 27 28.32 -0.70 18.42
C GLU A 27 26.98 0.02 18.13
N LEU A 28 26.77 1.23 18.68
CA LEU A 28 25.61 2.08 18.37
C LEU A 28 25.88 3.06 17.21
N THR A 29 26.97 2.86 16.47
CA THR A 29 27.06 3.40 15.11
C THR A 29 26.13 2.58 14.22
N VAL A 30 24.83 2.88 14.37
CA VAL A 30 23.78 2.65 13.39
C VAL A 30 24.42 2.86 12.03
N SER A 31 24.55 1.77 11.26
CA SER A 31 24.89 1.85 9.86
C SER A 31 23.74 2.61 9.19
N SER A 32 23.82 3.93 9.24
CA SER A 32 23.02 4.81 8.42
C SER A 32 23.47 4.48 7.01
N THR A 33 22.76 3.55 6.40
CA THR A 33 22.84 3.28 4.97
C THR A 33 22.31 4.54 4.30
N SER A 34 23.19 5.54 4.22
CA SER A 34 23.04 6.79 3.49
C SER A 34 23.08 6.44 2.02
N GLY A 35 22.00 5.79 1.57
CA GLY A 35 21.76 5.57 0.17
C GLY A 35 21.74 6.91 -0.55
N SER A 36 22.81 7.19 -1.30
CA SER A 36 22.97 8.34 -2.21
C SER A 36 21.71 8.57 -3.03
N PHE A 37 20.98 9.65 -2.72
CA PHE A 37 19.72 10.11 -3.33
C PHE A 37 19.63 9.90 -4.85
N ALA A 38 20.74 10.10 -5.58
CA ALA A 38 20.85 9.92 -7.03
C ALA A 38 20.64 8.47 -7.50
N GLY A 39 21.16 7.47 -6.79
CA GLY A 39 20.95 6.05 -7.14
C GLY A 39 19.51 5.56 -6.91
N PHE A 40 18.66 6.35 -6.25
CA PHE A 40 17.30 5.96 -5.86
C PHE A 40 16.19 6.62 -6.70
N ILE A 41 16.46 7.77 -7.32
CA ILE A 41 15.55 8.43 -8.28
C ILE A 41 15.67 7.79 -9.67
N VAL A 42 16.86 7.29 -10.01
CA VAL A 42 17.14 6.73 -11.32
C VAL A 42 16.24 5.53 -11.67
N PRO A 43 15.96 4.54 -10.79
CA PRO A 43 15.15 3.41 -11.20
C PRO A 43 13.69 3.78 -11.55
N PRO A 44 12.92 4.53 -10.73
CA PRO A 44 11.55 4.93 -11.09
C PRO A 44 11.47 5.77 -12.37
N PHE A 45 12.41 6.72 -12.56
CA PHE A 45 12.44 7.57 -13.76
C PHE A 45 12.92 6.82 -15.00
N VAL A 46 13.94 5.96 -14.89
CA VAL A 46 14.38 5.09 -15.98
C VAL A 46 13.29 4.09 -16.35
N TRP A 47 12.57 3.51 -15.39
CA TRP A 47 11.42 2.64 -15.68
C TRP A 47 10.25 3.41 -16.30
N MET A 48 9.95 4.62 -15.83
CA MET A 48 8.95 5.51 -16.46
C MET A 48 9.33 5.85 -17.90
N ILE A 49 10.61 6.15 -18.17
CA ILE A 49 11.14 6.44 -19.51
C ILE A 49 11.11 5.17 -20.40
N LEU A 50 11.63 4.04 -19.92
CA LEU A 50 11.62 2.76 -20.64
C LEU A 50 10.18 2.30 -20.93
N PHE A 51 9.24 2.56 -20.02
CA PHE A 51 7.82 2.27 -20.19
C PHE A 51 7.14 3.21 -21.19
N TYR A 52 7.41 4.52 -21.14
CA TYR A 52 6.93 5.46 -22.17
C TYR A 52 7.49 5.08 -23.55
N ILE A 53 8.77 4.71 -23.63
CA ILE A 53 9.40 4.20 -24.85
C ILE A 53 8.68 2.91 -25.29
N ALA A 54 8.45 1.96 -24.40
CA ALA A 54 7.73 0.72 -24.73
C ALA A 54 6.29 0.97 -25.18
N VAL A 55 5.53 1.88 -24.55
CA VAL A 55 4.16 2.24 -24.94
C VAL A 55 4.14 2.93 -26.31
N ILE A 56 5.04 3.89 -26.53
CA ILE A 56 5.15 4.64 -27.79
C ILE A 56 5.55 3.71 -28.94
N TRP A 57 6.35 2.66 -28.67
CA TRP A 57 6.82 1.71 -29.68
C TRP A 57 5.92 0.48 -29.88
N ILE A 58 5.28 -0.03 -28.81
CA ILE A 58 4.37 -1.19 -28.88
C ILE A 58 3.00 -0.78 -29.41
N SER A 59 2.55 0.47 -29.18
CA SER A 59 1.25 0.93 -29.68
C SER A 59 1.14 0.91 -31.21
N PRO A 60 2.12 1.39 -32.01
CA PRO A 60 2.10 1.24 -33.47
C PRO A 60 2.26 -0.24 -33.90
N TRP A 61 3.23 -0.96 -33.34
CA TRP A 61 3.51 -2.35 -33.72
C TRP A 61 2.32 -3.30 -33.48
N SER A 62 1.60 -3.11 -32.38
CA SER A 62 0.41 -3.92 -32.03
C SER A 62 -0.83 -3.61 -32.88
N GLN A 63 -0.97 -2.36 -33.35
CA GLN A 63 -2.00 -2.00 -34.33
C GLN A 63 -1.74 -2.70 -35.66
N ASP A 64 -0.48 -2.74 -36.10
CA ASP A 64 -0.08 -3.30 -37.39
C ASP A 64 -0.15 -4.84 -37.44
N HIS A 65 0.09 -5.54 -36.32
CA HIS A 65 0.20 -7.01 -36.31
C HIS A 65 -1.04 -7.75 -35.79
N PHE A 66 -1.87 -7.14 -34.95
CA PHE A 66 -3.00 -7.82 -34.30
C PHE A 66 -4.38 -7.24 -34.66
N GLY A 67 -4.44 -6.18 -35.48
CA GLY A 67 -5.71 -5.54 -35.86
C GLY A 67 -6.48 -4.95 -34.67
N LEU A 68 -5.83 -4.80 -33.52
CA LEU A 68 -6.39 -4.19 -32.32
C LEU A 68 -6.46 -2.68 -32.57
N THR A 69 -7.64 -2.17 -32.95
CA THR A 69 -7.92 -0.73 -33.06
C THR A 69 -7.39 -0.01 -31.83
N GLY A 70 -6.58 1.05 -31.95
CA GLY A 70 -5.65 1.58 -30.92
C GLY A 70 -6.16 1.93 -29.50
N ALA A 71 -7.44 1.71 -29.16
CA ALA A 71 -8.04 2.00 -27.86
C ALA A 71 -7.63 1.03 -26.72
N PRO A 72 -7.51 -0.30 -26.88
CA PRO A 72 -7.14 -1.19 -25.78
C PRO A 72 -5.69 -0.98 -25.33
N VAL A 73 -4.77 -0.76 -26.28
CA VAL A 73 -3.32 -0.68 -26.01
C VAL A 73 -2.96 0.63 -25.31
N SER A 74 -3.54 1.75 -25.74
CA SER A 74 -3.40 3.04 -25.06
C SER A 74 -4.06 3.03 -23.67
N GLY A 75 -5.06 2.17 -23.44
CA GLY A 75 -5.78 2.05 -22.17
C GLY A 75 -5.06 1.26 -21.12
N ILE A 76 -4.49 0.13 -21.54
CA ILE A 76 -3.55 -0.62 -20.72
C ILE A 76 -2.37 0.29 -20.38
N ALA A 77 -1.85 1.08 -21.34
CA ALA A 77 -0.75 2.01 -21.09
C ALA A 77 -1.08 3.12 -20.06
N LEU A 78 -2.21 3.81 -20.21
CA LEU A 78 -2.64 4.86 -19.27
C LEU A 78 -2.94 4.29 -17.88
N PHE A 79 -3.57 3.12 -17.82
CA PHE A 79 -3.89 2.45 -16.57
C PHE A 79 -2.64 1.90 -15.87
N THR A 80 -1.67 1.39 -16.63
CA THR A 80 -0.37 0.94 -16.09
C THR A 80 0.45 2.14 -15.64
N ALA A 81 0.45 3.26 -16.38
CA ALA A 81 1.06 4.51 -15.96
C ALA A 81 0.44 5.03 -14.66
N ALA A 82 -0.87 4.92 -14.50
CA ALA A 82 -1.57 5.41 -13.33
C ALA A 82 -1.46 4.47 -12.12
N GLY A 83 -1.44 3.15 -12.34
CA GLY A 83 -1.06 2.16 -11.33
C GLY A 83 0.40 2.32 -10.89
N PHE A 84 1.30 2.64 -11.81
CA PHE A 84 2.72 2.89 -11.52
C PHE A 84 2.97 4.26 -10.87
N MET A 85 2.23 5.31 -11.25
CA MET A 85 2.17 6.58 -10.51
C MET A 85 1.65 6.36 -9.09
N SER A 86 0.70 5.46 -8.92
CA SER A 86 0.18 5.12 -7.60
C SER A 86 1.20 4.30 -6.79
N LEU A 87 1.96 3.38 -7.42
CA LEU A 87 3.05 2.64 -6.77
C LEU A 87 4.27 3.51 -6.45
N THR A 88 4.61 4.48 -7.31
CA THR A 88 5.67 5.45 -7.06
C THR A 88 5.25 6.50 -6.05
N ALA A 89 3.98 6.88 -6.03
CA ALA A 89 3.38 7.63 -4.93
C ALA A 89 3.51 6.83 -3.63
N LEU A 90 3.07 5.56 -3.58
CA LEU A 90 3.21 4.64 -2.44
C LEU A 90 4.67 4.40 -2.02
N TRP A 91 5.62 4.45 -2.96
CA TRP A 91 7.05 4.35 -2.68
C TRP A 91 7.61 5.64 -2.07
N ALA A 92 7.24 6.81 -2.61
CA ALA A 92 7.59 8.12 -2.06
C ALA A 92 6.96 8.31 -0.66
N ILE A 93 5.73 7.83 -0.51
CA ILE A 93 4.96 7.70 0.74
C ILE A 93 5.70 6.82 1.75
N GLY A 94 6.08 5.60 1.38
CA GLY A 94 6.82 4.69 2.28
C GLY A 94 8.14 5.27 2.76
N ARG A 95 8.81 6.10 1.95
CA ARG A 95 10.08 6.71 2.34
C ARG A 95 9.94 8.06 3.04
N MET A 96 8.92 8.88 2.73
CA MET A 96 8.51 10.02 3.56
C MET A 96 8.02 9.54 4.94
N ALA A 97 7.44 8.34 5.00
CA ALA A 97 7.14 7.64 6.25
C ALA A 97 8.38 7.08 6.96
N GLY A 98 9.59 7.32 6.42
CA GLY A 98 10.85 7.12 7.12
C GLY A 98 10.89 7.93 8.41
N THR A 99 10.50 7.26 9.51
CA THR A 99 10.71 7.60 10.93
C THR A 99 10.26 9.00 11.37
N ASN A 100 9.21 9.05 12.21
CA ASN A 100 8.76 10.20 13.01
C ASN A 100 7.77 11.23 12.40
N VAL A 101 7.04 10.91 11.34
CA VAL A 101 5.81 11.71 11.08
C VAL A 101 4.85 11.49 12.25
N SER A 102 4.48 12.54 12.98
CA SER A 102 3.62 12.35 14.16
C SER A 102 2.26 11.77 13.75
N GLY A 103 1.64 10.97 14.63
CA GLY A 103 0.30 10.42 14.35
C GLY A 103 -0.71 11.53 14.06
N ALA A 104 -0.55 12.68 14.72
CA ALA A 104 -1.36 13.88 14.50
C ALA A 104 -1.26 14.42 13.07
N VAL A 105 -0.06 14.44 12.47
CA VAL A 105 0.10 14.87 11.07
C VAL A 105 -0.61 13.91 10.11
N LEU A 106 -0.51 12.60 10.34
CA LEU A 106 -1.22 11.62 9.50
C LEU A 106 -2.74 11.76 9.63
N VAL A 107 -3.26 11.96 10.84
CA VAL A 107 -4.68 12.22 11.07
C VAL A 107 -5.13 13.51 10.38
N LEU A 108 -4.32 14.57 10.45
CA LEU A 108 -4.61 15.83 9.77
C LEU A 108 -4.65 15.66 8.25
N VAL A 109 -3.66 14.97 7.68
CA VAL A 109 -3.61 14.68 6.23
C VAL A 109 -4.82 13.83 5.82
N PHE A 110 -5.18 12.82 6.61
CA PHE A 110 -6.38 12.01 6.37
C PHE A 110 -7.64 12.88 6.37
N ALA A 111 -7.81 13.73 7.38
CA ALA A 111 -8.99 14.60 7.53
C ALA A 111 -9.09 15.63 6.40
N ILE A 112 -8.00 16.31 6.05
CA ILE A 112 -7.95 17.26 4.93
C ILE A 112 -8.31 16.56 3.62
N SER A 113 -7.76 15.37 3.39
CA SER A 113 -8.03 14.59 2.19
C SER A 113 -9.50 14.16 2.11
N ALA A 114 -10.08 13.69 3.22
CA ALA A 114 -11.50 13.33 3.30
C ALA A 114 -12.42 14.53 3.06
N LEU A 115 -12.12 15.68 3.67
CA LEU A 115 -12.90 16.91 3.47
C LEU A 115 -12.79 17.42 2.03
N ALA A 116 -11.62 17.32 1.40
CA ALA A 116 -11.43 17.67 0.00
C ALA A 116 -12.28 16.77 -0.90
N ASP A 117 -12.25 15.45 -0.70
CA ASP A 117 -13.05 14.49 -1.47
C ASP A 117 -14.55 14.79 -1.35
N ILE A 118 -15.05 15.01 -0.14
CA ILE A 118 -16.46 15.40 0.13
C ILE A 118 -16.81 16.70 -0.61
N GLY A 119 -15.94 17.71 -0.51
CA GLY A 119 -16.15 19.01 -1.14
C GLY A 119 -16.22 18.93 -2.66
N ILE A 120 -15.29 18.20 -3.29
CA ILE A 120 -15.23 18.04 -4.74
C ILE A 120 -16.45 17.29 -5.25
N ASN A 121 -16.81 16.17 -4.62
CA ASN A 121 -17.96 15.39 -5.06
C ASN A 121 -19.29 16.12 -4.81
N ARG A 122 -19.41 16.92 -3.73
CA ARG A 122 -20.59 17.78 -3.53
C ARG A 122 -20.70 18.85 -4.61
N SER A 123 -19.57 19.43 -5.03
CA SER A 123 -19.54 20.38 -6.15
C SER A 123 -20.05 19.73 -7.45
N LEU A 124 -19.61 18.51 -7.75
CA LEU A 124 -20.08 17.73 -8.90
C LEU A 124 -21.58 17.41 -8.80
N ALA A 125 -22.07 17.03 -7.62
CA ALA A 125 -23.49 16.74 -7.40
C ALA A 125 -24.38 17.98 -7.60
N ASN A 126 -23.84 19.18 -7.35
CA ASN A 126 -24.53 20.46 -7.54
C ASN A 126 -24.47 20.98 -9.00
N GLY A 127 -23.99 20.17 -9.95
CA GLY A 127 -24.00 20.50 -11.38
C GLY A 127 -22.75 21.24 -11.87
N ALA A 128 -21.66 21.28 -11.10
CA ALA A 128 -20.38 21.73 -11.62
C ALA A 128 -19.96 20.86 -12.82
N ALA A 129 -19.43 21.49 -13.87
CA ALA A 129 -18.97 20.77 -15.05
C ALA A 129 -17.83 19.81 -14.68
N GLY A 130 -18.14 18.50 -14.65
CA GLY A 130 -17.20 17.44 -14.31
C GLY A 130 -16.11 17.23 -15.36
N GLY A 131 -15.15 18.15 -15.42
CA GLY A 131 -13.96 18.04 -16.28
C GLY A 131 -12.90 17.09 -15.71
N MET A 132 -11.92 16.71 -16.55
CA MET A 132 -10.78 15.85 -16.20
C MET A 132 -10.06 16.26 -14.89
N HIS A 133 -9.99 17.56 -14.61
CA HIS A 133 -9.37 18.10 -13.39
C HIS A 133 -10.05 17.61 -12.10
N HIS A 134 -11.38 17.44 -12.10
CA HIS A 134 -12.13 17.00 -10.91
C HIS A 134 -11.76 15.58 -10.50
N TYR A 135 -11.66 14.67 -11.46
CA TYR A 135 -11.24 13.28 -11.21
C TYR A 135 -9.79 13.19 -10.73
N GLY A 136 -8.92 14.09 -11.22
CA GLY A 136 -7.54 14.21 -10.72
C GLY A 136 -7.51 14.60 -9.23
N PHE A 137 -8.32 15.57 -8.81
CA PHE A 137 -8.39 15.98 -7.40
C PHE A 137 -9.03 14.93 -6.50
N ILE A 138 -10.08 14.23 -6.97
CA ILE A 138 -10.66 13.06 -6.27
C ILE A 138 -9.59 11.99 -6.05
N ASN A 139 -8.90 11.57 -7.10
CA ASN A 139 -7.82 10.58 -6.97
C ASN A 139 -6.72 11.04 -5.99
N LEU A 140 -6.31 12.31 -6.03
CA LEU A 140 -5.31 12.85 -5.10
C LEU A 140 -5.79 12.76 -3.64
N SER A 141 -7.05 13.11 -3.40
CA SER A 141 -7.67 13.04 -2.06
C SER A 141 -7.81 11.59 -1.57
N LEU A 142 -8.24 10.68 -2.44
CA LEU A 142 -8.30 9.24 -2.14
C LEU A 142 -6.91 8.67 -1.83
N MET A 143 -5.87 9.13 -2.56
CA MET A 143 -4.49 8.69 -2.32
C MET A 143 -3.98 9.18 -0.96
N GLY A 144 -4.29 10.44 -0.60
CA GLY A 144 -3.97 11.00 0.72
C GLY A 144 -4.62 10.20 1.85
N MET A 145 -5.89 9.84 1.71
CA MET A 145 -6.61 8.98 2.66
C MET A 145 -6.02 7.56 2.73
N ALA A 146 -5.79 6.92 1.59
CA ALA A 146 -5.25 5.58 1.51
C ALA A 146 -3.87 5.48 2.17
N TYR A 147 -2.98 6.42 1.89
CA TYR A 147 -1.66 6.49 2.52
C TYR A 147 -1.76 6.66 4.03
N SER A 148 -2.37 7.76 4.46
CA SER A 148 -2.41 8.11 5.88
C SER A 148 -3.14 7.06 6.71
N GLY A 149 -4.25 6.51 6.17
CA GLY A 149 -4.98 5.40 6.77
C GLY A 149 -4.13 4.13 6.88
N GLY A 150 -3.49 3.70 5.79
CA GLY A 150 -2.64 2.51 5.78
C GLY A 150 -1.46 2.61 6.75
N THR A 151 -0.79 3.77 6.81
CA THR A 151 0.32 4.02 7.73
C THR A 151 -0.15 4.21 9.19
N LEU A 152 -1.35 4.75 9.44
CA LEU A 152 -1.91 4.78 10.79
C LEU A 152 -2.22 3.37 11.30
N VAL A 153 -2.85 2.54 10.46
CA VAL A 153 -3.15 1.14 10.79
C VAL A 153 -1.86 0.37 11.04
N SER A 154 -0.80 0.59 10.24
CA SER A 154 0.47 -0.11 10.43
C SER A 154 1.12 0.16 11.80
N ARG A 155 0.84 1.32 12.41
CA ARG A 155 1.34 1.64 13.76
C ARG A 155 0.69 0.77 14.83
N ALA A 156 -0.58 0.43 14.68
CA ALA A 156 -1.32 -0.43 15.61
C ALA A 156 -0.96 -1.92 15.49
N VAL A 157 -0.22 -2.32 14.44
CA VAL A 157 0.18 -3.72 14.26
C VAL A 157 1.49 -3.98 15.02
N ASP A 158 1.44 -4.63 16.17
CA ASP A 158 2.63 -4.79 17.02
C ASP A 158 3.56 -5.92 16.59
N LYS A 159 3.06 -6.91 15.85
CA LYS A 159 3.82 -8.12 15.50
C LYS A 159 3.81 -8.39 13.99
N VAL A 160 4.94 -8.84 13.47
CA VAL A 160 5.09 -9.26 12.06
C VAL A 160 4.17 -10.43 11.71
N THR A 161 3.90 -11.32 12.67
CA THR A 161 3.01 -12.48 12.50
C THR A 161 1.55 -12.08 12.29
N TYR A 162 1.15 -10.87 12.68
CA TYR A 162 -0.20 -10.35 12.44
C TYR A 162 -0.45 -9.93 10.99
N ILE A 163 0.59 -9.84 10.15
CA ILE A 163 0.41 -9.62 8.70
C ILE A 163 -0.47 -10.71 8.10
N LEU A 164 -0.27 -11.98 8.48
CA LEU A 164 -1.03 -13.10 7.94
C LEU A 164 -2.54 -13.03 8.23
N PRO A 165 -3.01 -12.94 9.50
CA PRO A 165 -4.44 -12.84 9.77
C PRO A 165 -5.05 -11.55 9.23
N LEU A 166 -4.32 -10.44 9.25
CA LEU A 166 -4.76 -9.16 8.68
C LEU A 166 -5.04 -9.29 7.17
N SER A 167 -4.12 -9.94 6.44
CA SER A 167 -4.27 -10.27 5.03
C SER A 167 -5.47 -11.17 4.74
N VAL A 168 -5.69 -12.19 5.58
CA VAL A 168 -6.84 -13.10 5.43
C VAL A 168 -8.15 -12.36 5.65
N ILE A 169 -8.25 -11.57 6.73
CA ILE A 169 -9.43 -10.75 7.05
C ILE A 169 -9.74 -9.78 5.91
N ALA A 170 -8.72 -9.07 5.42
CA ALA A 170 -8.84 -8.14 4.31
C ALA A 170 -9.32 -8.83 3.03
N GLY A 171 -8.73 -9.98 2.69
CA GLY A 171 -9.12 -10.77 1.52
C GLY A 171 -10.56 -11.28 1.62
N ILE A 172 -10.99 -11.75 2.78
CA ILE A 172 -12.39 -12.18 3.00
C ILE A 172 -13.34 -11.00 2.83
N ALA A 173 -13.03 -9.84 3.43
CA ALA A 173 -13.85 -8.65 3.31
C ALA A 173 -13.95 -8.16 1.86
N ASP A 174 -12.85 -8.23 1.09
CA ASP A 174 -12.80 -7.83 -0.32
C ASP A 174 -13.63 -8.77 -1.20
N ILE A 175 -13.45 -10.08 -1.06
CA ILE A 175 -14.23 -11.10 -1.77
C ILE A 175 -15.72 -10.92 -1.45
N TRP A 176 -16.06 -10.78 -0.17
CA TRP A 176 -17.45 -10.57 0.23
C TRP A 176 -18.02 -9.27 -0.38
N SER A 177 -17.25 -8.17 -0.37
CA SER A 177 -17.65 -6.91 -0.99
C SER A 177 -17.93 -7.07 -2.49
N VAL A 178 -17.05 -7.73 -3.24
CA VAL A 178 -17.19 -7.93 -4.69
C VAL A 178 -18.36 -8.85 -5.03
N PHE A 179 -18.54 -9.96 -4.31
CA PHE A 179 -19.51 -11.00 -4.69
C PHE A 179 -20.88 -10.92 -3.97
N ALA A 180 -20.93 -10.48 -2.71
CA ALA A 180 -22.16 -10.48 -1.89
C ALA A 180 -23.08 -9.26 -2.11
N GLY A 181 -22.72 -8.34 -3.01
CA GLY A 181 -23.67 -7.40 -3.59
C GLY A 181 -23.86 -6.07 -2.87
N VAL A 182 -23.12 -5.75 -1.81
CA VAL A 182 -23.06 -4.35 -1.28
C VAL A 182 -22.58 -3.42 -2.40
N THR A 183 -21.58 -3.87 -3.15
CA THR A 183 -21.05 -3.15 -4.31
C THR A 183 -22.04 -3.16 -5.48
N LYS A 184 -22.94 -4.14 -5.62
CA LYS A 184 -24.00 -4.10 -6.66
C LYS A 184 -25.09 -3.09 -6.35
N GLU A 185 -25.42 -2.86 -5.07
CA GLU A 185 -26.41 -1.85 -4.68
C GLU A 185 -25.82 -0.44 -4.56
N VAL A 186 -24.61 -0.30 -4.02
CA VAL A 186 -23.85 0.96 -4.01
C VAL A 186 -23.46 1.36 -5.45
N ALA A 187 -23.18 0.39 -6.34
CA ALA A 187 -22.97 0.65 -7.76
C ALA A 187 -24.23 1.08 -8.52
N LYS A 188 -25.44 0.95 -7.95
CA LYS A 188 -26.65 1.55 -8.55
C LYS A 188 -26.62 3.09 -8.41
N SER A 189 -25.88 3.62 -7.43
CA SER A 189 -25.60 5.06 -7.32
C SER A 189 -24.27 5.37 -8.01
N LYS A 190 -24.33 5.93 -9.23
CA LYS A 190 -23.15 6.44 -9.96
C LYS A 190 -22.31 7.40 -9.10
N VAL A 191 -22.94 8.09 -8.16
CA VAL A 191 -22.31 9.06 -7.27
C VAL A 191 -21.46 8.35 -6.20
N ALA A 192 -21.94 7.26 -5.61
CA ALA A 192 -21.23 6.56 -4.53
C ALA A 192 -19.97 5.82 -5.00
N LEU A 193 -19.95 5.33 -6.25
CA LEU A 193 -18.76 4.71 -6.86
C LEU A 193 -17.59 5.69 -7.01
N ASN A 194 -17.88 6.97 -7.28
CA ASN A 194 -16.83 7.98 -7.48
C ASN A 194 -16.11 8.36 -6.17
N TYR A 195 -16.74 8.18 -5.01
CA TYR A 195 -16.12 8.45 -3.69
C TYR A 195 -15.13 7.37 -3.24
N ALA A 196 -15.21 6.17 -3.81
CA ALA A 196 -14.46 5.02 -3.29
C ALA A 196 -13.49 4.42 -4.31
N LEU A 197 -13.53 4.85 -5.56
CA LEU A 197 -12.78 4.26 -6.65
C LEU A 197 -11.92 5.30 -7.36
N PHE A 198 -10.67 4.92 -7.60
CA PHE A 198 -9.77 5.67 -8.46
C PHE A 198 -10.24 5.62 -9.91
N SER A 199 -10.38 6.81 -10.49
CA SER A 199 -10.86 7.01 -11.85
C SER A 199 -9.70 7.19 -12.82
N TYR A 200 -9.64 6.38 -13.86
CA TYR A 200 -8.59 6.47 -14.88
C TYR A 200 -9.16 6.63 -16.28
N PRO A 201 -8.45 7.31 -17.19
CA PRO A 201 -8.84 7.38 -18.59
C PRO A 201 -8.67 5.99 -19.24
N VAL A 202 -9.79 5.43 -19.69
CA VAL A 202 -9.85 4.20 -20.49
C VAL A 202 -10.19 4.61 -21.93
N PRO A 203 -9.27 4.47 -22.88
CA PRO A 203 -9.50 4.83 -24.27
C PRO A 203 -10.63 4.00 -24.87
N GLY A 204 -11.44 4.65 -25.69
CA GLY A 204 -12.71 4.11 -26.19
C GLY A 204 -13.85 4.16 -25.17
N PHE A 205 -13.57 4.32 -23.87
CA PHE A 205 -14.59 4.23 -22.81
C PHE A 205 -14.67 5.45 -21.87
N GLY A 206 -13.80 6.45 -22.06
CA GLY A 206 -13.74 7.67 -21.24
C GLY A 206 -13.10 7.43 -19.86
N ILE A 207 -13.36 8.31 -18.91
CA ILE A 207 -12.89 8.13 -17.53
C ILE A 207 -13.75 7.06 -16.84
N ARG A 208 -13.13 6.03 -16.27
CA ARG A 208 -13.80 4.95 -15.56
C ARG A 208 -13.20 4.72 -14.18
N PRO A 209 -14.04 4.54 -13.15
CA PRO A 209 -13.58 4.03 -11.86
C PRO A 209 -13.16 2.57 -12.02
N LEU A 210 -11.92 2.23 -11.64
CA LEU A 210 -11.34 0.91 -11.90
C LEU A 210 -10.79 0.22 -10.66
N VAL A 211 -10.20 0.97 -9.73
CA VAL A 211 -9.46 0.41 -8.60
C VAL A 211 -9.98 1.00 -7.30
N GLY A 212 -10.15 0.16 -6.28
CA GLY A 212 -10.64 0.57 -4.99
C GLY A 212 -9.65 1.45 -4.23
N ALA A 213 -10.15 2.44 -3.51
CA ALA A 213 -9.32 3.21 -2.60
C ALA A 213 -8.76 2.34 -1.47
N THR A 214 -9.51 1.30 -1.09
CA THR A 214 -9.07 0.27 -0.14
C THR A 214 -7.87 -0.54 -0.65
N ASP A 215 -7.75 -0.77 -1.96
CA ASP A 215 -6.61 -1.49 -2.54
C ASP A 215 -5.30 -0.73 -2.28
N PHE A 216 -5.34 0.60 -2.49
CA PHE A 216 -4.21 1.47 -2.20
C PHE A 216 -3.95 1.62 -0.70
N LEU A 217 -4.99 1.60 0.13
CA LEU A 217 -4.84 1.63 1.59
C LEU A 217 -4.07 0.40 2.09
N PHE A 218 -4.43 -0.79 1.60
CA PHE A 218 -3.73 -2.02 1.96
C PHE A 218 -2.32 -2.09 1.35
N ALA A 219 -2.13 -1.57 0.14
CA ALA A 219 -0.80 -1.43 -0.44
C ALA A 219 0.10 -0.55 0.45
N ALA A 220 -0.39 0.61 0.90
CA ALA A 220 0.31 1.49 1.83
C ALA A 220 0.60 0.80 3.17
N LEU A 221 -0.37 0.05 3.69
CA LEU A 221 -0.24 -0.75 4.91
C LEU A 221 0.88 -1.79 4.77
N TYR A 222 0.88 -2.63 3.73
CA TYR A 222 1.91 -3.67 3.56
C TYR A 222 3.31 -3.08 3.40
N LEU A 223 3.44 -1.98 2.65
CA LEU A 223 4.72 -1.30 2.49
C LEU A 223 5.19 -0.65 3.80
N SER A 224 4.28 -0.08 4.58
CA SER A 224 4.58 0.48 5.90
C SER A 224 4.98 -0.61 6.89
N LEU A 225 4.31 -1.76 6.87
CA LEU A 225 4.65 -2.93 7.69
C LEU A 225 5.99 -3.54 7.27
N ALA A 226 6.30 -3.54 5.97
CA ALA A 226 7.59 -4.01 5.48
C ALA A 226 8.74 -3.15 6.04
N LEU A 227 8.55 -1.84 6.13
CA LEU A 227 9.53 -0.96 6.78
C LEU A 227 9.55 -1.13 8.30
N LYS A 228 8.38 -1.25 8.95
CA LYS A 228 8.27 -1.39 10.41
C LYS A 228 8.95 -2.65 10.94
N PHE A 229 8.90 -3.74 10.18
CA PHE A 229 9.42 -5.05 10.58
C PHE A 229 10.66 -5.47 9.79
N ASP A 230 11.38 -4.51 9.21
CA ASP A 230 12.64 -4.74 8.47
C ASP A 230 12.54 -5.82 7.38
N LEU A 231 11.37 -5.97 6.77
CA LEU A 231 11.18 -6.85 5.61
C LEU A 231 11.80 -6.19 4.37
N PRO A 232 12.25 -6.98 3.36
CA PRO A 232 12.88 -6.43 2.17
C PRO A 232 11.90 -5.56 1.38
N PHE A 233 12.02 -4.24 1.55
CA PHE A 233 11.08 -3.27 0.99
C PHE A 233 10.99 -3.34 -0.53
N ARG A 234 12.13 -3.43 -1.23
CA ARG A 234 12.17 -3.54 -2.71
C ARG A 234 11.37 -4.74 -3.20
N ARG A 235 11.52 -5.89 -2.54
CA ARG A 235 10.78 -7.11 -2.86
C ARG A 235 9.29 -6.91 -2.64
N ASN A 236 8.90 -6.33 -1.50
CA ASN A 236 7.49 -6.06 -1.18
C ASN A 236 6.85 -5.05 -2.16
N ALA A 237 7.57 -4.00 -2.55
CA ALA A 237 7.12 -3.05 -3.57
C ALA A 237 6.89 -3.71 -4.93
N ILE A 238 7.80 -4.59 -5.35
CA ILE A 238 7.64 -5.37 -6.59
C ILE A 238 6.43 -6.30 -6.48
N LEU A 239 6.27 -7.01 -5.35
CA LEU A 239 5.16 -7.95 -5.15
C LEU A 239 3.79 -7.24 -5.14
N VAL A 240 3.69 -6.12 -4.44
CA VAL A 240 2.48 -5.28 -4.43
C VAL A 240 2.20 -4.76 -5.83
N GLY A 241 3.19 -4.19 -6.52
CA GLY A 241 3.01 -3.71 -7.89
C GLY A 241 2.62 -4.79 -8.88
N PHE A 242 3.26 -5.95 -8.79
CA PHE A 242 2.95 -7.12 -9.60
C PHE A 242 1.54 -7.64 -9.32
N SER A 243 1.06 -7.58 -8.08
CA SER A 243 -0.31 -8.01 -7.74
C SER A 243 -1.40 -7.17 -8.42
N PHE A 244 -1.18 -5.86 -8.57
CA PHE A 244 -2.07 -5.01 -9.37
C PHE A 244 -2.04 -5.44 -10.82
N LEU A 245 -0.86 -5.53 -11.44
CA LEU A 245 -0.72 -5.94 -12.84
C LEU A 245 -1.37 -7.29 -13.12
N LEU A 246 -1.16 -8.26 -12.22
CA LEU A 246 -1.72 -9.59 -12.33
C LEU A 246 -3.25 -9.56 -12.20
N SER A 247 -3.80 -8.84 -11.22
CA SER A 247 -5.25 -8.72 -11.03
C SER A 247 -5.93 -8.10 -12.24
N ILE A 248 -5.29 -7.08 -12.82
CA ILE A 248 -5.75 -6.40 -14.03
C ILE A 248 -5.71 -7.34 -15.24
N ALA A 249 -4.61 -8.06 -15.43
CA ALA A 249 -4.47 -9.01 -16.52
C ALA A 249 -5.54 -10.11 -16.44
N ILE A 250 -5.81 -10.63 -15.24
CA ILE A 250 -6.86 -11.62 -15.00
C ILE A 250 -8.25 -11.00 -15.26
N ALA A 251 -8.50 -9.79 -14.78
CA ALA A 251 -9.79 -9.11 -15.00
C ALA A 251 -10.07 -8.87 -16.49
N ILE A 252 -9.07 -8.45 -17.26
CA ILE A 252 -9.18 -8.30 -18.72
C ILE A 252 -9.40 -9.66 -19.39
N GLY A 253 -8.62 -10.68 -19.02
CA GLY A 253 -8.70 -12.01 -19.64
C GLY A 253 -9.99 -12.76 -19.34
N THR A 254 -10.60 -12.53 -18.18
CA THR A 254 -11.84 -13.21 -17.74
C THR A 254 -13.09 -12.39 -17.98
N GLY A 255 -12.98 -11.07 -18.17
CA GLY A 255 -14.11 -10.15 -18.21
C GLY A 255 -14.84 -9.97 -16.88
N LEU A 256 -14.30 -10.51 -15.78
CA LEU A 256 -14.88 -10.44 -14.44
C LEU A 256 -14.09 -9.46 -13.56
N GLY A 257 -14.79 -8.75 -12.66
CA GLY A 257 -14.13 -7.96 -11.62
C GLY A 257 -13.41 -8.88 -10.64
N ILE A 258 -12.08 -8.81 -10.61
CA ILE A 258 -11.25 -9.62 -9.72
C ILE A 258 -10.90 -8.80 -8.47
N PRO A 259 -11.14 -9.34 -7.25
CA PRO A 259 -10.71 -8.69 -6.02
C PRO A 259 -9.18 -8.63 -5.97
N VAL A 260 -8.62 -7.42 -5.84
CA VAL A 260 -7.17 -7.18 -5.87
C VAL A 260 -6.53 -7.57 -4.54
N LEU A 261 -7.22 -7.36 -3.42
CA LEU A 261 -6.66 -7.60 -2.08
C LEU A 261 -6.24 -9.05 -1.85
N PRO A 262 -7.01 -10.09 -2.23
CA PRO A 262 -6.57 -11.47 -2.13
C PRO A 262 -5.28 -11.77 -2.89
N VAL A 263 -5.13 -11.22 -4.10
CA VAL A 263 -3.93 -11.42 -4.93
C VAL A 263 -2.72 -10.73 -4.27
N MET A 264 -2.91 -9.50 -3.81
CA MET A 264 -1.88 -8.72 -3.11
C MET A 264 -1.45 -9.38 -1.80
N ALA A 265 -2.42 -9.77 -0.97
CA ALA A 265 -2.21 -10.51 0.27
C ALA A 265 -1.38 -11.77 0.02
N LEU A 266 -1.78 -12.59 -0.97
CA LEU A 266 -1.09 -13.83 -1.30
C LEU A 266 0.37 -13.56 -1.72
N MET A 267 0.59 -12.59 -2.60
CA MET A 267 1.94 -12.24 -3.07
C MET A 267 2.84 -11.75 -1.94
N VAL A 268 2.33 -10.88 -1.06
CA VAL A 268 3.09 -10.38 0.11
C VAL A 268 3.38 -11.51 1.11
N ILE A 269 2.39 -12.36 1.41
CA ILE A 269 2.58 -13.50 2.32
C ILE A 269 3.61 -14.48 1.76
N LEU A 270 3.46 -14.92 0.52
CA LEU A 270 4.41 -15.85 -0.12
C LEU A 270 5.81 -15.24 -0.23
N GLY A 271 5.88 -13.94 -0.50
CA GLY A 271 7.11 -13.17 -0.53
C GLY A 271 7.84 -13.10 0.82
N ASN A 272 7.14 -13.22 1.94
CA ASN A 272 7.73 -13.07 3.27
C ASN A 272 7.42 -14.26 4.18
N TRP A 273 7.13 -15.43 3.61
CA TRP A 273 6.61 -16.61 4.33
C TRP A 273 7.45 -17.01 5.54
N SER A 274 8.78 -16.93 5.41
CA SER A 274 9.72 -17.23 6.50
C SER A 274 9.55 -16.32 7.73
N SER A 275 9.11 -15.09 7.52
CA SER A 275 9.02 -14.05 8.57
C SER A 275 7.59 -13.89 9.11
N VAL A 276 6.57 -14.18 8.32
CA VAL A 276 5.15 -13.97 8.70
C VAL A 276 4.48 -15.23 9.26
N LYS A 277 5.16 -16.38 9.26
CA LYS A 277 4.60 -17.64 9.73
C LYS A 277 4.30 -17.60 11.23
N VAL A 278 3.01 -17.76 11.57
CA VAL A 278 2.57 -17.83 12.97
C VAL A 278 2.99 -19.16 13.59
N THR A 279 3.97 -19.10 14.50
CA THR A 279 4.50 -20.29 15.17
C THR A 279 3.92 -20.47 16.57
N ASP A 280 3.67 -19.37 17.29
CA ASP A 280 3.12 -19.39 18.66
C ASP A 280 1.63 -19.81 18.67
N PRO A 281 1.24 -20.83 19.46
CA PRO A 281 -0.15 -21.22 19.66
C PRO A 281 -1.09 -20.12 20.18
N ARG A 282 -0.59 -19.16 20.98
CA ARG A 282 -1.39 -18.03 21.50
C ARG A 282 -1.76 -17.08 20.38
N GLU A 283 -0.80 -16.71 19.54
CA GLU A 283 -1.02 -15.84 18.38
C GLU A 283 -1.96 -16.51 17.36
N LYS A 284 -1.88 -17.83 17.20
CA LYS A 284 -2.85 -18.57 16.38
C LYS A 284 -4.29 -18.42 16.89
N ARG A 285 -4.49 -18.45 18.22
CA ARG A 285 -5.83 -18.27 18.82
C ARG A 285 -6.34 -16.85 18.62
N GLU A 286 -5.49 -15.84 18.82
CA GLU A 286 -5.85 -14.43 18.58
C GLU A 286 -6.20 -14.18 17.11
N ALA A 287 -5.35 -14.67 16.19
CA ALA A 287 -5.58 -14.62 14.75
C ALA A 287 -6.91 -15.29 14.36
N LEU A 288 -7.16 -16.48 14.87
CA LEU A 288 -8.39 -17.23 14.60
C LEU A 288 -9.61 -16.50 15.16
N ALA A 289 -9.53 -15.97 16.38
CA ALA A 289 -10.61 -15.20 16.99
C ALA A 289 -10.95 -13.95 16.16
N GLY A 290 -9.94 -13.22 15.67
CA GLY A 290 -10.14 -12.08 14.76
C GLY A 290 -10.81 -12.48 13.46
N ILE A 291 -10.36 -13.56 12.82
CA ILE A 291 -10.98 -14.08 11.59
C ILE A 291 -12.45 -14.48 11.85
N VAL A 292 -12.71 -15.24 12.91
CA VAL A 292 -14.07 -15.67 13.28
C VAL A 292 -14.97 -14.47 13.56
N MET A 293 -14.47 -13.47 14.28
CA MET A 293 -15.22 -12.24 14.56
C MET A 293 -15.65 -11.53 13.28
N VAL A 294 -14.73 -11.33 12.33
CA VAL A 294 -15.03 -10.67 11.05
C VAL A 294 -16.00 -11.50 10.23
N VAL A 295 -15.76 -12.81 10.09
CA VAL A 295 -16.65 -13.71 9.35
C VAL A 295 -18.07 -13.70 9.96
N THR A 296 -18.17 -13.70 11.28
CA THR A 296 -19.45 -13.63 12.01
C THR A 296 -20.14 -12.29 11.77
N ALA A 297 -19.40 -11.18 11.85
CA ALA A 297 -19.95 -9.85 11.57
C ALA A 297 -20.48 -9.75 10.12
N LEU A 298 -19.72 -10.23 9.14
CA LEU A 298 -20.14 -10.27 7.74
C LEU A 298 -21.37 -11.18 7.53
N ALA A 299 -21.41 -12.32 8.20
CA ALA A 299 -22.57 -13.22 8.16
C ALA A 299 -23.83 -12.55 8.74
N ILE A 300 -23.72 -11.89 9.90
CA ILE A 300 -24.83 -11.13 10.51
C ILE A 300 -25.31 -10.03 9.55
N ILE A 301 -24.40 -9.24 9.00
CA ILE A 301 -24.74 -8.17 8.03
C ILE A 301 -25.47 -8.76 6.83
N THR A 302 -25.03 -9.92 6.33
CA THR A 302 -25.66 -10.60 5.18
C THR A 302 -27.05 -11.12 5.54
N LEU A 303 -27.24 -11.66 6.74
CA LEU A 303 -28.51 -12.21 7.22
C LEU A 303 -29.54 -11.11 7.49
N VAL A 304 -29.15 -9.99 8.11
CA VAL A 304 -30.03 -8.84 8.38
C VAL A 304 -30.51 -8.16 7.10
N ARG A 305 -29.75 -8.30 5.99
CA ARG A 305 -30.08 -7.72 4.70
C ARG A 305 -31.06 -8.52 3.84
N ARG A 306 -31.31 -9.78 4.19
CA ARG A 306 -32.29 -10.63 3.49
C ARG A 306 -33.68 -10.42 4.08
#